data_AF-A0A287CY81-F1
#
_entry.id   AF-A0A287CY81-F1
#
_cell.length_a   1.000
_cell.length_b   1.000
_cell.length_c   1.000
_cell.angle_alpha   90.00
_cell.angle_beta   90.00
_cell.angle_gamma   90.00
#
_symmetry.space_group_name_H-M   'P 1'
#
loop_
_entity.id
_entity.type
_entity.pdbx_description
1 polymer ?
#
loop_
_entity_poly.entity_id
_entity_poly.type
_entity_poly.pdbx_seq_one_letter_code
_entity_poly.pdbx_strand_id
1 'polypeptide(L)'
;LSENVVNRMKDPCQPSFQQEQASMQEELFQVVKREREAAAKHLKAPPPREETCTDPEKPKSAQLNAEMYQLSSQQFHEAATKAESAIRPCRVEPVCSGLQAQILRCYRDHLSEVLRCSDLVKAYQHCVSAHKG
;
A
#
# COMPACT_ATOMS: atom_id res chain seq x y z
N LEU A 1 -9.10 -8.69 27.78
CA LEU A 1 -9.43 -7.85 26.60
C LEU A 1 -8.86 -8.57 25.38
N SER A 2 -9.71 -9.23 24.60
CA SER A 2 -9.28 -10.04 23.44
C SER A 2 -8.45 -9.24 22.45
N GLU A 3 -7.49 -9.89 21.81
CA GLU A 3 -6.70 -9.42 20.65
C GLU A 3 -7.55 -8.70 19.58
N ASN A 4 -8.85 -9.00 19.53
CA ASN A 4 -9.87 -8.35 18.71
C ASN A 4 -10.02 -6.82 18.92
N VAL A 5 -9.72 -6.29 20.11
CA VAL A 5 -9.80 -4.83 20.37
C VAL A 5 -8.55 -4.11 19.87
N VAL A 6 -7.38 -4.75 20.02
CA VAL A 6 -6.09 -4.24 19.52
C VAL A 6 -6.07 -4.23 17.99
N ASN A 7 -6.65 -5.27 17.36
CA ASN A 7 -6.74 -5.34 15.90
C ASN A 7 -7.66 -4.27 15.27
N ARG A 8 -8.64 -3.73 16.00
CA ARG A 8 -9.49 -2.63 15.53
C ARG A 8 -8.81 -1.25 15.56
N MET A 9 -7.65 -1.14 16.20
CA MET A 9 -6.83 0.08 16.26
C MET A 9 -5.70 0.11 15.23
N LYS A 10 -5.65 -0.88 14.32
CA LYS A 10 -4.62 -0.94 13.28
C LYS A 10 -4.87 0.17 12.26
N ASP A 11 -3.85 0.99 12.03
CA ASP A 11 -3.92 2.22 11.23
C ASP A 11 -4.67 2.01 9.90
N PRO A 12 -5.81 2.71 9.68
CA PRO A 12 -6.64 2.48 8.49
C PRO A 12 -5.97 2.90 7.16
N CYS A 13 -4.82 3.59 7.23
CA CYS A 13 -4.11 4.12 6.07
C CYS A 13 -2.94 3.22 5.60
N GLN A 14 -2.51 2.24 6.41
CA GLN A 14 -1.37 1.39 6.09
C GLN A 14 -1.70 0.26 5.07
N PRO A 15 -2.86 -0.42 5.14
CA PRO A 15 -3.12 -1.57 4.26
C PRO A 15 -3.43 -1.15 2.82
N SER A 16 -4.17 -0.05 2.62
CA SER A 16 -4.63 0.37 1.29
C SER A 16 -3.46 0.84 0.41
N PHE A 17 -2.53 1.61 0.97
CA PHE A 17 -1.39 2.13 0.22
C PHE A 17 -0.38 1.03 -0.16
N GLN A 18 -0.11 0.08 0.76
CA GLN A 18 0.74 -1.07 0.43
C GLN A 18 0.09 -2.01 -0.59
N GLN A 19 -1.23 -2.19 -0.52
CA GLN A 19 -1.97 -2.97 -1.51
C GLN A 19 -1.93 -2.29 -2.89
N GLU A 20 -2.10 -0.97 -2.93
CA GLU A 20 -2.04 -0.20 -4.18
C GLU A 20 -0.63 -0.25 -4.78
N GLN A 21 0.43 -0.15 -3.97
CA GLN A 21 1.81 -0.39 -4.44
C GLN A 21 2.05 -1.80 -4.95
N ALA A 22 1.57 -2.82 -4.24
CA ALA A 22 1.70 -4.21 -4.66
C ALA A 22 0.95 -4.46 -5.98
N SER A 23 -0.21 -3.82 -6.16
CA SER A 23 -0.96 -3.88 -7.42
C SER A 23 -0.19 -3.23 -8.57
N MET A 24 0.44 -2.07 -8.33
CA MET A 24 1.26 -1.40 -9.33
C MET A 24 2.51 -2.19 -9.69
N GLN A 25 3.17 -2.84 -8.72
CA GLN A 25 4.32 -3.71 -9.00
C GLN A 25 3.93 -4.95 -9.81
N GLU A 26 2.80 -5.58 -9.48
CA GLU A 26 2.28 -6.72 -10.23
C GLU A 26 1.92 -6.32 -11.67
N GLU A 27 1.20 -5.21 -11.86
CA GLU A 27 0.86 -4.68 -13.19
C GLU A 27 2.13 -4.42 -14.01
N LEU A 28 3.16 -3.82 -13.41
CA LEU A 28 4.44 -3.57 -14.07
C LEU A 28 5.13 -4.87 -14.49
N PHE A 29 5.15 -5.87 -13.62
CA PHE A 29 5.72 -7.18 -13.92
C PHE A 29 5.01 -7.86 -15.10
N GLN A 30 3.67 -7.78 -15.13
CA GLN A 30 2.88 -8.34 -16.23
C GLN A 30 3.12 -7.60 -17.55
N VAL A 31 3.27 -6.28 -17.51
CA VAL A 31 3.63 -5.49 -18.70
C VAL A 31 5.00 -5.91 -19.23
N VAL A 32 6.03 -5.97 -18.39
CA VAL A 32 7.38 -6.41 -18.78
C VAL A 32 7.36 -7.82 -19.39
N LYS A 33 6.57 -8.73 -18.80
CA LYS A 33 6.40 -10.08 -19.32
C LYS A 33 5.78 -10.08 -20.71
N ARG A 34 4.71 -9.32 -20.94
CA ARG A 34 4.07 -9.21 -22.27
C ARG A 34 5.00 -8.60 -23.31
N GLU A 35 5.74 -7.57 -22.96
CA GLU A 35 6.75 -6.94 -23.83
C GLU A 35 7.85 -7.95 -24.23
N ARG A 36 8.35 -8.72 -23.26
CA ARG A 36 9.36 -9.76 -23.51
C ARG A 36 8.83 -10.91 -24.38
N GLU A 37 7.59 -11.34 -24.15
CA GLU A 37 6.93 -12.37 -24.94
C GLU A 37 6.63 -11.90 -26.37
N ALA A 38 6.20 -10.65 -26.54
CA ALA A 38 6.01 -10.02 -27.84
C ALA A 38 7.35 -9.96 -28.60
N ALA A 39 8.41 -9.46 -27.96
CA ALA A 39 9.76 -9.43 -28.53
C ALA A 39 10.27 -10.83 -28.92
N ALA A 40 9.98 -11.87 -28.12
CA ALA A 40 10.34 -13.24 -28.43
C ALA A 40 9.56 -13.83 -29.62
N LYS A 41 8.31 -13.41 -29.86
CA LYS A 41 7.51 -13.84 -31.03
C LYS A 41 8.05 -13.24 -32.33
N HIS A 42 8.53 -12.00 -32.30
CA HIS A 42 9.20 -11.38 -33.46
C HIS A 42 10.50 -12.08 -33.87
N LEU A 43 11.11 -12.88 -32.99
CA LEU A 43 12.31 -13.66 -33.29
C LEU A 43 12.01 -15.02 -33.97
N LYS A 44 10.76 -15.50 -33.94
CA LYS A 44 10.37 -16.84 -34.43
C LYS A 44 9.72 -16.86 -35.83
N ALA A 45 9.61 -15.71 -36.50
CA ALA A 45 9.13 -15.66 -37.88
C ALA A 45 10.24 -16.06 -38.88
N PRO A 46 9.99 -16.94 -39.87
CA PRO A 46 10.98 -17.28 -40.88
C PRO A 46 11.32 -16.04 -41.74
N PRO A 47 12.59 -15.80 -42.11
CA PRO A 47 12.96 -14.64 -42.90
C PRO A 47 12.60 -14.81 -44.38
N PRO A 48 12.08 -13.77 -45.07
CA PRO A 48 12.24 -13.65 -46.51
C PRO A 48 13.75 -13.53 -46.83
N ARG A 49 14.17 -14.18 -47.91
CA ARG A 49 15.57 -14.24 -48.32
C ARG A 49 16.08 -12.87 -48.78
N GLU A 50 17.36 -12.65 -48.50
CA GLU A 50 18.31 -11.68 -49.05
C GLU A 50 18.66 -10.41 -48.24
N GLU A 51 19.98 -10.20 -48.26
CA GLU A 51 20.82 -9.09 -47.82
C GLU A 51 21.12 -8.93 -46.32
N THR A 52 22.36 -9.31 -45.99
CA THR A 52 23.04 -8.91 -44.75
C THR A 52 23.10 -7.40 -44.65
N CYS A 53 22.37 -6.86 -43.69
CA CYS A 53 22.92 -5.88 -42.77
C CYS A 53 22.60 -6.40 -41.37
N THR A 54 23.59 -6.91 -40.65
CA THR A 54 23.47 -6.93 -39.19
C THR A 54 23.43 -5.48 -38.76
N ASP A 55 22.22 -4.93 -38.72
CA ASP A 55 21.98 -3.54 -38.40
C ASP A 55 22.49 -3.30 -36.97
N PRO A 56 23.59 -2.55 -36.78
CA PRO A 56 24.18 -2.34 -35.47
C PRO A 56 23.30 -1.42 -34.59
N GLU A 57 22.19 -0.89 -35.12
CA GLU A 57 21.28 0.04 -34.43
C GLU A 57 20.28 -0.69 -33.53
N LYS A 58 19.92 -1.95 -33.86
CA LYS A 58 18.90 -2.73 -33.14
C LYS A 58 19.30 -3.13 -31.70
N PRO A 59 20.52 -3.67 -31.45
CA PRO A 59 20.97 -3.95 -30.08
C PRO A 59 21.20 -2.66 -29.29
N LYS A 60 21.67 -1.58 -29.94
CA LYS A 60 21.83 -0.26 -29.31
C LYS A 60 20.48 0.32 -28.88
N SER A 61 19.47 0.24 -29.73
CA SER A 61 18.10 0.70 -29.42
C SER A 61 17.50 -0.04 -28.23
N ALA A 62 17.62 -1.38 -28.19
CA ALA A 62 17.17 -2.18 -27.05
C ALA A 62 17.92 -1.84 -25.75
N GLN A 63 19.23 -1.58 -25.86
CA GLN A 63 20.08 -1.21 -24.71
C GLN A 63 19.75 0.18 -24.18
N LEU A 64 19.55 1.16 -25.07
CA LEU A 64 19.09 2.50 -24.72
C LEU A 64 17.69 2.48 -24.09
N ASN A 65 16.78 1.62 -24.58
CA ASN A 65 15.44 1.48 -24.00
C ASN A 65 15.49 0.88 -22.59
N ALA A 66 16.35 -0.13 -22.38
CA ALA A 66 16.57 -0.73 -21.07
C ALA A 66 17.19 0.26 -20.07
N GLU A 67 18.18 1.05 -20.49
CA GLU A 67 18.80 2.10 -19.67
C GLU A 67 17.78 3.19 -19.32
N MET A 68 16.98 3.63 -20.30
CA MET A 68 15.91 4.60 -20.07
C MET A 68 14.86 4.08 -19.09
N TYR A 69 14.46 2.82 -19.22
CA TYR A 69 13.51 2.19 -18.30
C TYR A 69 14.07 2.09 -16.88
N GLN A 70 15.34 1.70 -16.74
CA GLN A 70 16.00 1.64 -15.43
C GLN A 70 16.07 3.01 -14.77
N LEU A 71 16.50 4.04 -15.51
CA LEU A 71 16.58 5.40 -15.00
C LEU A 71 15.21 5.92 -14.57
N SER A 72 14.20 5.70 -15.42
CA SER A 72 12.81 6.09 -15.14
C SER A 72 12.28 5.39 -13.88
N SER A 73 12.46 4.07 -13.77
CA SER A 73 12.08 3.28 -12.60
C SER A 73 12.74 3.81 -11.31
N GLN A 74 14.03 4.13 -11.38
CA GLN A 74 14.76 4.68 -10.25
C GLN A 74 14.23 6.05 -9.82
N GLN A 75 13.95 6.94 -10.79
CA GLN A 75 13.34 8.24 -10.52
C GLN A 75 11.95 8.12 -9.91
N PHE A 76 11.13 7.19 -10.38
CA PHE A 76 9.83 6.91 -9.77
C PHE A 76 9.97 6.42 -8.34
N HIS A 77 10.87 5.47 -8.09
CA HIS A 77 11.10 4.95 -6.75
C HIS A 77 11.60 6.02 -5.78
N GLU A 78 12.52 6.88 -6.24
CA GLU A 78 13.01 8.01 -5.45
C GLU A 78 11.90 9.04 -5.19
N ALA A 79 11.10 9.37 -6.19
CA ALA A 79 9.96 10.29 -6.04
C ALA A 79 8.89 9.72 -5.10
N ALA A 80 8.60 8.42 -5.17
CA ALA A 80 7.69 7.73 -4.26
C ALA A 80 8.22 7.74 -2.83
N THR A 81 9.49 7.36 -2.63
CA THR A 81 10.14 7.36 -1.30
C THR A 81 10.16 8.77 -0.69
N LYS A 82 10.45 9.79 -1.52
CA LYS A 82 10.41 11.18 -1.10
C LYS A 82 9.00 11.61 -0.72
N ALA A 83 7.99 11.25 -1.52
CA ALA A 83 6.59 11.53 -1.22
C ALA A 83 6.16 10.84 0.08
N GLU A 84 6.48 9.56 0.27
CA GLU A 84 6.22 8.81 1.50
C GLU A 84 6.83 9.48 2.73
N SER A 85 8.08 9.96 2.62
CA SER A 85 8.76 10.67 3.72
C SER A 85 8.12 12.04 4.03
N ALA A 86 7.48 12.67 3.04
CA ALA A 86 6.82 13.96 3.17
C ALA A 86 5.35 13.84 3.60
N ILE A 87 4.71 12.69 3.37
CA ILE A 87 3.38 12.38 3.88
C ILE A 87 3.51 12.17 5.39
N ARG A 88 3.17 13.21 6.15
CA ARG A 88 3.04 13.11 7.60
C ARG A 88 2.07 11.96 7.91
N PRO A 89 2.43 10.98 8.77
CA PRO A 89 1.51 9.96 9.20
C PRO A 89 0.23 10.62 9.67
N CYS A 90 -0.91 10.23 9.10
CA CYS A 90 -2.22 10.69 9.51
C CYS A 90 -2.41 10.33 10.99
N ARG A 91 -2.07 11.25 11.91
CA ARG A 91 -2.50 11.18 13.30
C ARG A 91 -3.97 11.58 13.34
N VAL A 92 -4.82 10.67 12.90
CA VAL A 92 -6.24 10.76 13.17
C VAL A 92 -6.43 10.14 14.54
N GLU A 93 -6.64 10.98 15.55
CA GLU A 93 -6.95 10.45 16.87
C GLU A 93 -8.29 9.70 16.76
N PRO A 94 -8.36 8.43 17.21
CA PRO A 94 -9.59 7.67 17.11
C PRO A 94 -10.69 8.38 17.89
N VAL A 95 -11.86 8.52 17.27
CA VAL A 95 -13.00 9.16 17.89
C VAL A 95 -13.35 8.44 19.19
N CYS A 96 -13.72 9.20 20.23
CA CYS A 96 -13.99 8.70 21.58
C CYS A 96 -12.77 8.12 22.33
N SER A 97 -11.53 8.36 21.90
CA SER A 97 -10.28 7.93 22.55
C SER A 97 -10.25 8.20 24.06
N GLY A 98 -10.66 9.41 24.47
CA GLY A 98 -10.69 9.83 25.86
C GLY A 98 -11.70 9.05 26.71
N LEU A 99 -12.88 8.72 26.16
CA LEU A 99 -13.88 7.88 26.84
C LEU A 99 -13.40 6.44 26.95
N GLN A 100 -12.76 5.92 25.89
CA GLN A 100 -12.17 4.59 25.90
C GLN A 100 -11.10 4.44 26.99
N ALA A 101 -10.19 5.42 27.13
CA ALA A 101 -9.18 5.41 28.18
C ALA A 101 -9.78 5.44 29.60
N GLN A 102 -10.86 6.18 29.79
CA GLN A 102 -11.58 6.25 31.07
C GLN A 102 -12.27 4.93 31.43
N ILE A 103 -12.90 4.25 30.47
CA ILE A 103 -13.50 2.92 30.68
C ILE A 103 -12.44 1.90 31.11
N LEU A 104 -11.31 1.87 30.40
CA LEU A 104 -10.21 0.96 30.71
C LEU A 104 -9.65 1.19 32.13
N ARG A 105 -9.51 2.46 32.52
CA ARG A 105 -9.11 2.83 33.88
C ARG A 105 -10.14 2.37 34.91
N CYS A 106 -11.42 2.66 34.68
CA CYS A 106 -12.49 2.29 35.60
C CYS A 106 -12.53 0.77 35.87
N TYR A 107 -12.42 -0.05 34.82
CA TYR A 107 -12.44 -1.51 35.02
C TYR A 107 -11.22 -2.04 35.76
N ARG A 108 -10.06 -1.41 35.61
CA ARG A 108 -8.87 -1.78 36.39
C ARG A 108 -9.05 -1.46 37.87
N ASP A 109 -9.70 -0.34 38.17
CA ASP A 109 -9.86 0.16 39.54
C ASP A 109 -11.07 -0.50 40.25
N HIS A 110 -12.03 -1.03 39.50
CA HIS A 110 -13.28 -1.62 40.01
C HIS A 110 -13.53 -3.04 39.48
N LEU A 111 -12.53 -3.93 39.57
CA LEU A 111 -12.61 -5.30 39.02
C LEU A 111 -13.76 -6.14 39.59
N SER A 112 -14.10 -5.97 40.88
CA SER A 112 -15.22 -6.67 41.53
C SER A 112 -16.55 -5.93 41.44
N GLU A 113 -16.54 -4.66 41.00
CA GLU A 113 -17.70 -3.76 40.96
C GLU A 113 -17.88 -3.14 39.57
N VAL A 114 -17.75 -3.97 38.54
CA VAL A 114 -17.72 -3.55 37.12
C VAL A 114 -18.94 -2.73 36.67
N LEU A 115 -20.07 -2.87 37.36
CA LEU A 115 -21.29 -2.09 37.09
C LEU A 115 -21.13 -0.60 37.41
N ARG A 116 -20.15 -0.21 38.23
CA ARG A 116 -19.85 1.21 38.47
C ARG A 116 -19.31 1.92 37.24
N CYS A 117 -18.81 1.18 36.27
CA CYS A 117 -18.31 1.72 34.99
C CYS A 117 -19.42 1.87 33.94
N SER A 118 -20.67 1.51 34.25
CA SER A 118 -21.76 1.47 33.27
C SER A 118 -22.04 2.82 32.59
N ASP A 119 -21.94 3.93 33.33
CA ASP A 119 -22.23 5.24 32.74
C ASP A 119 -21.12 5.71 31.79
N LEU A 120 -19.86 5.36 32.08
CA LEU A 120 -18.75 5.56 31.14
C LEU A 120 -18.95 4.75 29.85
N VAL A 121 -19.40 3.51 29.97
CA VAL A 121 -19.70 2.65 28.80
C VAL A 121 -20.86 3.22 27.97
N LYS A 122 -21.94 3.69 28.60
CA LYS A 122 -23.05 4.35 27.89
C LYS A 122 -22.57 5.60 27.15
N ALA A 123 -21.77 6.45 27.81
CA ALA A 123 -21.22 7.65 27.18
C ALA A 123 -20.37 7.32 25.95
N TYR A 124 -19.54 6.28 26.04
CA TYR A 124 -18.76 5.79 24.90
C TYR A 124 -19.65 5.26 23.77
N GLN A 125 -20.70 4.48 24.08
CA GLN A 125 -21.65 3.98 23.09
C GLN A 125 -22.38 5.13 22.37
N HIS A 126 -22.79 6.17 23.09
CA HIS A 126 -23.38 7.37 22.50
C HIS A 126 -22.39 8.10 21.58
N CYS A 127 -21.16 8.30 22.05
CA CYS A 127 -20.10 8.91 21.25
C CYS A 127 -19.85 8.12 19.95
N VAL A 128 -19.68 6.80 20.04
CA VAL A 128 -19.49 5.95 18.85
C VAL A 128 -20.70 6.04 17.91
N SER A 129 -21.91 6.04 18.45
CA SER A 129 -23.13 6.08 17.62
C SER A 129 -23.35 7.43 16.95
N ALA A 130 -22.93 8.54 17.58
CA ALA A 130 -22.99 9.88 16.99
C ALA A 130 -21.99 10.07 15.82
N HIS A 131 -20.97 9.21 15.75
CA HIS A 131 -19.95 9.22 14.70
C HIS A 131 -20.02 8.00 13.77
N LYS A 132 -21.10 7.21 13.86
CA LYS A 132 -21.48 6.27 12.80
C LYS A 132 -22.12 7.10 11.68
N GLY A 133 -21.43 7.18 10.55
CA GLY A 133 -21.93 7.81 9.31
C GLY A 133 -23.21 7.18 8.82
#